data_AF-A0A0W0VF79-F1
#
_entry.id   AF-A0A0W0VF79-F1
#
_cell.length_a   1.000
_cell.length_b   1.000
_cell.length_c   1.000
_cell.angle_alpha   90.00
_cell.angle_beta   90.00
_cell.angle_gamma   90.00
#
_symmetry.space_group_name_H-M   'P 1'
#
loop_
_entity.id
_entity.type
_entity.pdbx_description
1 polymer ?
#
loop_
_entity_poly.entity_id
_entity_poly.type
_entity_poly.pdbx_seq_one_letter_code
_entity_poly.pdbx_strand_id
1 'polypeptide(L)'
;MKFESKLIAFAGALVIAGSSFAFKTPPTCPSIADIKVEGLSNAEKLMEHLYFGYQISNYKSDMTWIFAAGPFEGDSEEEALEEGNKALRYLSGSPAAEPDQGGWVCLYEMGDHFAVALQSDNLPSPYRMKHYFSKKR
;
A
#
# COMPACT_ATOMS: atom_id res chain seq x y z
N MET A 1 21.57 -28.35 64.86
CA MET A 1 21.04 -29.46 64.03
C MET A 1 19.53 -29.26 63.97
N LYS A 2 18.80 -29.20 62.86
CA LYS A 2 19.02 -29.40 61.42
C LYS A 2 18.02 -28.46 60.69
N PHE A 3 18.43 -27.89 59.57
CA PHE A 3 17.51 -27.28 58.60
C PHE A 3 16.77 -28.40 57.87
N GLU A 4 15.45 -28.40 57.88
CA GLU A 4 14.65 -29.26 57.00
C GLU A 4 13.92 -28.33 56.02
N SER A 5 14.48 -28.25 54.83
CA SER A 5 13.97 -27.53 53.66
C SER A 5 12.84 -28.34 53.02
N LYS A 6 11.72 -27.72 52.67
CA LYS A 6 10.74 -28.27 51.72
C LYS A 6 10.36 -27.21 50.68
N LEU A 7 11.23 -27.06 49.69
CA LEU A 7 10.90 -26.59 48.35
C LEU A 7 10.12 -27.70 47.59
N ILE A 8 9.47 -27.31 46.47
CA ILE A 8 8.84 -28.13 45.40
C ILE A 8 7.28 -28.17 45.53
N ALA A 9 6.43 -27.76 44.57
CA ALA A 9 6.57 -27.65 43.11
C ALA A 9 5.76 -26.48 42.51
N PHE A 10 6.29 -25.93 41.42
CA PHE A 10 5.61 -25.08 40.43
C PHE A 10 4.64 -25.89 39.57
N ALA A 11 3.45 -25.36 39.32
CA ALA A 11 2.64 -25.60 38.12
C ALA A 11 1.78 -24.33 37.92
N GLY A 12 2.04 -23.43 36.98
CA GLY A 12 2.53 -23.67 35.63
C GLY A 12 1.36 -23.77 34.65
N ALA A 13 0.47 -22.78 34.64
CA ALA A 13 -0.51 -22.60 33.57
C ALA A 13 -0.55 -21.12 33.19
N LEU A 14 0.59 -20.61 32.72
CA LEU A 14 0.58 -19.39 31.92
C LEU A 14 -0.05 -19.79 30.58
N VAL A 15 -1.37 -19.67 30.47
CA VAL A 15 -2.05 -19.77 29.18
C VAL A 15 -1.61 -18.53 28.40
N ILE A 16 -0.50 -18.65 27.69
CA ILE A 16 -0.16 -17.72 26.62
C ILE A 16 -1.19 -18.03 25.55
N ALA A 17 -2.36 -17.41 25.66
CA ALA A 17 -3.24 -17.21 24.52
C ALA A 17 -2.46 -16.32 23.57
N GLY A 18 -1.62 -16.97 22.74
CA GLY A 18 -0.96 -16.32 21.64
C GLY A 18 -2.05 -15.83 20.72
N SER A 19 -2.30 -14.53 20.75
CA SER A 19 -3.03 -13.84 19.69
C SER A 19 -2.22 -14.08 18.42
N SER A 20 -2.57 -15.16 17.69
CA SER A 20 -2.08 -15.35 16.33
C SER A 20 -2.64 -14.18 15.52
N PHE A 21 -1.86 -13.09 15.43
CA PHE A 21 -2.07 -12.09 14.41
C PHE A 21 -2.03 -12.86 13.10
N ALA A 22 -3.19 -13.06 12.49
CA ALA A 22 -3.34 -13.72 11.21
C ALA A 22 -2.73 -12.80 10.15
N PHE A 23 -1.40 -12.80 10.03
CA PHE A 23 -0.73 -12.35 8.83
C PHE A 23 -1.17 -13.31 7.74
N LYS A 24 -2.24 -12.94 7.03
CA LYS A 24 -2.67 -13.59 5.79
C LYS A 24 -1.46 -13.66 4.87
N THR A 25 -1.35 -14.71 4.06
CA THR A 25 -0.29 -14.81 3.05
C THR A 25 -0.25 -13.50 2.24
N PRO A 26 0.94 -12.89 2.03
CA PRO A 26 1.04 -11.67 1.23
C PRO A 26 0.39 -11.88 -0.13
N PRO A 27 -0.46 -10.94 -0.57
CA PRO A 27 -1.09 -11.04 -1.85
C PRO A 27 -0.11 -10.78 -2.99
N THR A 28 -0.48 -11.22 -4.19
CA THR A 28 0.23 -10.79 -5.40
C THR A 28 -0.09 -9.34 -5.70
N CYS A 29 0.94 -8.52 -5.88
CA CYS A 29 0.79 -7.14 -6.33
C CYS A 29 0.19 -7.07 -7.74
N PRO A 30 -0.59 -6.01 -8.06
CA PRO A 30 -1.03 -5.74 -9.42
C PRO A 30 0.13 -5.78 -10.42
N SER A 31 -0.10 -6.40 -11.57
CA SER A 31 0.95 -6.45 -12.58
C SER A 31 1.10 -5.09 -13.26
N ILE A 32 2.33 -4.72 -13.63
CA ILE A 32 2.60 -3.50 -14.40
C ILE A 32 1.82 -3.49 -15.71
N ALA A 33 1.66 -4.66 -16.35
CA ALA A 33 0.91 -4.79 -17.59
C ALA A 33 -0.57 -4.45 -17.37
N ASP A 34 -1.19 -4.97 -16.31
CA ASP A 34 -2.60 -4.68 -16.01
C ASP A 34 -2.81 -3.22 -15.63
N ILE A 35 -1.90 -2.63 -14.83
CA ILE A 35 -1.93 -1.20 -14.52
C ILE A 35 -1.85 -0.34 -15.79
N LYS A 36 -0.93 -0.66 -16.72
CA LYS A 36 -0.76 0.07 -17.98
C LYS A 36 -1.97 -0.05 -18.91
N VAL A 37 -2.63 -1.21 -18.93
CA VAL A 37 -3.81 -1.45 -19.76
C VAL A 37 -5.02 -0.68 -19.24
N GLU A 38 -5.21 -0.64 -17.92
CA GLU A 38 -6.36 0.05 -17.32
C GLU A 38 -6.16 1.57 -17.24
N GLY A 39 -4.94 2.03 -17.04
CA GLY A 39 -4.64 3.45 -16.92
C GLY A 39 -5.09 4.07 -15.60
N LEU A 40 -5.01 5.39 -15.54
CA LEU A 40 -5.53 6.24 -14.46
C LEU A 40 -6.84 6.87 -14.95
N SER A 41 -7.91 6.80 -14.14
CA SER A 41 -9.21 7.40 -14.50
C SER A 41 -9.67 8.52 -13.58
N ASN A 42 -9.00 8.71 -12.45
CA ASN A 42 -9.30 9.79 -11.51
C ASN A 42 -8.04 10.57 -11.22
N ALA A 43 -8.17 11.87 -11.00
CA ALA A 43 -7.09 12.69 -10.45
C ALA A 43 -7.61 13.53 -9.30
N GLU A 44 -6.75 13.75 -8.31
CA GLU A 44 -7.03 14.61 -7.18
C GLU A 44 -5.92 15.62 -7.01
N LYS A 45 -6.32 16.86 -6.69
CA LYS A 45 -5.39 17.96 -6.50
C LYS A 45 -4.56 17.74 -5.23
N LEU A 46 -3.25 17.66 -5.40
CA LEU A 46 -2.30 17.59 -4.29
C LEU A 46 -1.97 19.00 -3.77
N MET A 47 -1.65 19.90 -4.70
CA MET A 47 -1.43 21.33 -4.47
C MET A 47 -1.68 22.11 -5.77
N GLU A 48 -1.41 23.42 -5.77
CA GLU A 48 -1.56 24.23 -6.97
C GLU A 48 -0.70 23.68 -8.13
N HIS A 49 -1.33 23.47 -9.29
CA HIS A 49 -0.76 22.86 -10.49
C HIS A 49 -0.17 21.44 -10.33
N LEU A 50 -0.40 20.75 -9.21
CA LEU A 50 0.10 19.39 -8.99
C LEU A 50 -1.01 18.47 -8.50
N TYR A 51 -1.11 17.32 -9.16
CA TYR A 51 -2.16 16.33 -8.97
C TYR A 51 -1.53 14.96 -8.73
N PHE A 52 -2.29 14.03 -8.19
CA PHE A 52 -1.99 12.61 -8.33
C PHE A 52 -3.14 11.94 -9.06
N GLY A 53 -2.81 10.98 -9.92
CA GLY A 53 -3.79 10.15 -10.60
C GLY A 53 -3.96 8.83 -9.87
N TYR A 54 -5.17 8.26 -9.88
CA TYR A 54 -5.43 6.95 -9.32
C TYR A 54 -6.49 6.16 -10.09
N GLN A 55 -6.44 4.85 -9.89
CA GLN A 55 -7.37 3.87 -10.43
C GLN A 55 -7.71 2.83 -9.35
N ILE A 56 -8.98 2.45 -9.30
CA ILE A 56 -9.49 1.42 -8.41
C ILE A 56 -9.86 0.23 -9.27
N SER A 57 -9.20 -0.89 -9.06
CA SER A 57 -9.44 -2.11 -9.82
C SER A 57 -8.96 -3.32 -9.08
N ASN A 58 -9.34 -4.49 -9.59
CA ASN A 58 -8.80 -5.74 -9.11
C ASN A 58 -7.49 -6.11 -9.83
N TYR A 59 -7.19 -5.52 -11.00
CA TYR A 59 -6.00 -5.83 -11.81
C TYR A 59 -5.78 -7.34 -12.00
N LYS A 60 -6.88 -8.06 -12.27
CA LYS A 60 -6.93 -9.53 -12.40
C LYS A 60 -6.45 -10.30 -11.16
N SER A 61 -6.41 -9.67 -10.00
CA SER A 61 -6.19 -10.31 -8.71
C SER A 61 -7.52 -10.55 -7.97
N ASP A 62 -7.47 -11.33 -6.89
CA ASP A 62 -8.64 -11.63 -6.06
C ASP A 62 -9.01 -10.47 -5.11
N MET A 63 -8.25 -9.38 -5.10
CA MET A 63 -8.47 -8.23 -4.20
C MET A 63 -8.62 -6.94 -4.99
N THR A 64 -9.32 -5.99 -4.38
CA THR A 64 -9.38 -4.63 -4.89
C THR A 64 -8.16 -3.83 -4.43
N TRP A 65 -7.58 -3.12 -5.38
CA TRP A 65 -6.40 -2.29 -5.24
C TRP A 65 -6.71 -0.87 -5.68
N ILE A 66 -6.02 0.05 -5.04
CA ILE A 66 -6.02 1.45 -5.41
C ILE A 66 -4.60 1.78 -5.82
N PHE A 67 -4.39 1.80 -7.13
CA PHE A 67 -3.13 2.24 -7.71
C PHE A 67 -3.15 3.75 -7.83
N ALA A 68 -2.13 4.41 -7.31
CA ALA A 68 -1.97 5.85 -7.39
C ALA A 68 -0.53 6.20 -7.79
N ALA A 69 -0.40 7.24 -8.60
CA ALA A 69 0.87 7.73 -9.09
C ALA A 69 0.88 9.25 -9.19
N GLY A 70 2.06 9.85 -9.16
CA GLY A 70 2.25 11.29 -9.27
C GLY A 70 3.53 11.78 -8.59
N PRO A 71 3.67 13.08 -8.32
CA PRO A 71 2.76 14.13 -8.77
C PRO A 71 2.81 14.31 -10.30
N PHE A 72 1.73 14.81 -10.88
CA PHE A 72 1.64 15.21 -12.28
C PHE A 72 1.31 16.70 -12.34
N GLU A 73 2.00 17.42 -13.22
CA GLU A 73 1.71 18.83 -13.49
C GLU A 73 0.47 18.96 -14.37
N GLY A 74 -0.31 20.00 -14.14
CA GLY A 74 -1.47 20.35 -14.97
C GLY A 74 -2.30 21.47 -14.37
N ASP A 75 -3.04 22.19 -15.22
CA ASP A 75 -3.98 23.24 -14.82
C ASP A 75 -5.36 22.69 -14.45
N SER A 76 -5.60 21.40 -14.75
CA SER A 76 -6.85 20.69 -14.49
C SER A 76 -6.60 19.22 -14.16
N GLU A 77 -7.62 18.56 -13.59
CA GLU A 77 -7.60 17.11 -13.36
C GLU A 77 -7.47 16.32 -14.67
N GLU A 78 -8.10 16.81 -15.74
CA GLU A 78 -8.06 16.18 -17.07
C GLU A 78 -6.64 16.22 -17.67
N GLU A 79 -5.99 17.37 -17.64
CA GLU A 79 -4.60 17.51 -18.11
C GLU A 79 -3.64 16.65 -17.29
N ALA A 80 -3.79 16.65 -15.96
CA ALA A 80 -3.00 15.80 -15.10
C ALA A 80 -3.22 14.29 -15.35
N LEU A 81 -4.46 13.88 -15.70
CA LEU A 81 -4.76 12.51 -16.10
C LEU A 81 -4.10 12.14 -17.42
N GLU A 82 -4.09 13.04 -18.40
CA GLU A 82 -3.38 12.81 -19.67
C GLU A 82 -1.89 12.61 -19.43
N GLU A 83 -1.25 13.51 -18.67
CA GLU A 83 0.17 13.40 -18.33
C GLU A 83 0.46 12.14 -17.50
N GLY A 84 -0.39 11.83 -16.52
CA GLY A 84 -0.27 10.62 -15.71
C GLY A 84 -0.33 9.35 -16.54
N ASN A 85 -1.29 9.24 -17.47
CA ASN A 85 -1.40 8.08 -18.36
C ASN A 85 -0.23 7.98 -19.34
N LYS A 86 0.32 9.11 -19.82
CA LYS A 86 1.57 9.11 -20.61
C LYS A 86 2.75 8.60 -19.76
N ALA A 87 2.85 9.04 -18.50
CA ALA A 87 3.93 8.67 -17.59
C ALA A 87 3.92 7.17 -17.21
N LEU A 88 2.76 6.50 -17.26
CA LEU A 88 2.66 5.06 -16.99
C LEU A 88 3.61 4.23 -17.85
N ARG A 89 4.02 4.68 -19.06
CA ARG A 89 5.02 3.96 -19.87
C ARG A 89 6.32 3.67 -19.13
N TYR A 90 6.68 4.54 -18.17
CA TYR A 90 7.87 4.43 -17.33
C TYR A 90 7.66 3.57 -16.08
N LEU A 91 6.44 3.09 -15.82
CA LEU A 91 6.15 2.20 -14.72
C LEU A 91 6.94 0.90 -14.89
N SER A 92 7.70 0.55 -13.84
CA SER A 92 8.68 -0.52 -13.80
C SER A 92 8.84 -1.08 -12.38
N GLY A 93 9.71 -2.08 -12.23
CA GLY A 93 9.99 -2.76 -10.96
C GLY A 93 9.37 -4.16 -10.84
N SER A 94 9.62 -4.80 -9.70
CA SER A 94 9.03 -6.08 -9.33
C SER A 94 8.58 -5.99 -7.87
N PRO A 95 7.41 -5.37 -7.60
CA PRO A 95 6.98 -5.09 -6.25
C PRO A 95 6.68 -6.38 -5.47
N ALA A 96 7.10 -6.40 -4.21
CA ALA A 96 6.60 -7.35 -3.23
C ALA A 96 5.52 -6.68 -2.39
N ALA A 97 4.48 -7.43 -1.99
CA ALA A 97 3.46 -6.91 -1.08
C ALA A 97 4.05 -6.82 0.33
N GLU A 98 4.04 -5.61 0.88
CA GLU A 98 4.50 -5.31 2.23
C GLU A 98 3.32 -4.97 3.12
N PRO A 99 3.32 -5.34 4.41
CA PRO A 99 2.24 -4.98 5.32
C PRO A 99 2.28 -3.48 5.63
N ASP A 100 1.15 -2.78 5.46
CA ASP A 100 0.98 -1.39 5.89
C ASP A 100 -0.40 -1.15 6.52
N GLN A 101 -0.42 -0.59 7.72
CA GLN A 101 -1.63 -0.07 8.39
C GLN A 101 -2.88 -0.97 8.27
N GLY A 102 -2.72 -2.27 8.47
CA GLY A 102 -3.82 -3.25 8.44
C GLY A 102 -4.18 -3.79 7.03
N GLY A 103 -3.43 -3.45 6.00
CA GLY A 103 -3.54 -4.00 4.64
C GLY A 103 -2.17 -4.26 4.03
N TRP A 104 -2.12 -4.31 2.69
CA TRP A 104 -0.91 -4.53 1.91
C TRP A 104 -0.61 -3.34 1.00
N VAL A 105 0.67 -3.05 0.81
CA VAL A 105 1.17 -2.03 -0.10
C VAL A 105 2.17 -2.63 -1.08
N CYS A 106 2.13 -2.17 -2.33
CA CYS A 106 3.06 -2.52 -3.37
C CYS A 106 3.68 -1.24 -3.93
N LEU A 107 5.01 -1.12 -3.86
CA LEU A 107 5.74 0.06 -4.32
C LEU A 107 6.37 -0.19 -5.69
N TYR A 108 6.11 0.70 -6.64
CA TYR A 108 6.60 0.61 -8.01
C TYR A 108 7.61 1.72 -8.29
N GLU A 109 8.38 1.53 -9.36
CA GLU A 109 9.31 2.52 -9.86
C GLU A 109 8.70 3.26 -11.06
N MET A 110 8.72 4.60 -11.03
CA MET A 110 8.18 5.41 -12.12
C MET A 110 8.95 6.72 -12.28
N GLY A 111 10.28 6.62 -12.43
CA GLY A 111 11.15 7.79 -12.54
C GLY A 111 11.02 8.70 -11.31
N ASP A 112 10.75 9.98 -11.54
CA ASP A 112 10.58 10.98 -10.47
C ASP A 112 9.20 10.92 -9.80
N HIS A 113 8.26 10.18 -10.37
CA HIS A 113 6.94 9.98 -9.81
C HIS A 113 6.96 8.86 -8.75
N PHE A 114 6.18 9.01 -7.69
CA PHE A 114 5.77 7.88 -6.88
C PHE A 114 4.75 7.03 -7.66
N ALA A 115 4.73 5.74 -7.38
CA ALA A 115 3.73 4.81 -7.88
C ALA A 115 3.51 3.73 -6.81
N VAL A 116 2.26 3.56 -6.36
CA VAL A 116 1.91 2.69 -5.25
C VAL A 116 0.57 2.03 -5.49
N ALA A 117 0.44 0.74 -5.17
CA ALA A 117 -0.86 0.09 -5.05
C ALA A 117 -1.15 -0.22 -3.59
N LEU A 118 -2.28 0.28 -3.10
CA LEU A 118 -2.77 0.04 -1.75
C LEU A 118 -3.90 -0.98 -1.82
N GLN A 119 -3.74 -2.10 -1.13
CA GLN A 119 -4.81 -3.05 -0.94
C GLN A 119 -5.87 -2.41 -0.06
N SER A 120 -7.10 -2.40 -0.54
CA SER A 120 -8.17 -1.67 0.10
C SER A 120 -9.46 -2.47 0.00
N ASP A 121 -10.01 -2.85 1.14
CA ASP A 121 -11.43 -3.21 1.26
C ASP A 121 -12.32 -1.95 1.30
N ASN A 122 -11.72 -0.75 1.49
CA ASN A 122 -12.37 0.57 1.56
C ASN A 122 -11.41 1.67 1.09
N LEU A 123 -11.86 2.51 0.14
CA LEU A 123 -11.17 3.69 -0.40
C LEU A 123 -10.27 4.39 0.65
N PRO A 124 -8.94 4.53 0.44
CA PRO A 124 -8.09 5.30 1.34
C PRO A 124 -8.56 6.75 1.28
N SER A 125 -8.85 7.33 2.44
CA SER A 125 -9.17 8.76 2.50
C SER A 125 -7.99 9.57 1.96
N PRO A 126 -8.22 10.74 1.35
CA PRO A 126 -7.15 11.62 0.85
C PRO A 126 -6.06 11.92 1.89
N TYR A 127 -6.41 11.88 3.19
CA TYR A 127 -5.48 12.00 4.31
C TYR A 127 -4.45 10.86 4.40
N ARG A 128 -4.83 9.62 4.09
CA ARG A 128 -3.88 8.47 4.10
C ARG A 128 -2.87 8.60 2.96
N MET A 129 -3.30 9.08 1.81
CA MET A 129 -2.41 9.33 0.67
C MET A 129 -1.34 10.39 1.00
N LYS A 130 -1.73 11.47 1.69
CA LYS A 130 -0.77 12.49 2.20
C LYS A 130 0.34 11.95 3.08
N HIS A 131 0.10 10.88 3.85
CA HIS A 131 1.15 10.28 4.69
C HIS A 131 2.25 9.62 3.85
N TYR A 132 1.89 8.98 2.74
CA TYR A 132 2.88 8.44 1.81
C TYR A 132 3.66 9.56 1.11
N PHE A 133 3.01 10.68 0.84
CA PHE A 133 3.65 11.85 0.24
C PHE A 133 4.69 12.53 1.14
N SER A 134 4.59 12.40 2.47
CA SER A 134 5.55 13.02 3.41
C SER A 134 6.78 12.17 3.72
N LYS A 135 6.81 10.89 3.31
CA LYS A 135 7.88 9.95 3.68
C LYS A 135 9.08 9.92 2.72
N LYS A 136 8.99 10.58 1.55
CA LYS A 136 10.16 10.88 0.71
C LYS A 136 10.80 12.20 1.17
N ARG A 137 11.65 12.13 2.20
CA ARG A 137 12.65 13.17 2.49
C ARG A 137 13.95 12.52 2.91
#